data_AF-A0A8T3XYP5-F1
#
_entry.id   AF-A0A8T3XYP5-F1
#
_cell.length_a   1.000
_cell.length_b   1.000
_cell.length_c   1.000
_cell.angle_alpha   90.00
_cell.angle_beta   90.00
_cell.angle_gamma   90.00
#
_symmetry.space_group_name_H-M   'P 1'
#
loop_
_entity.id
_entity.type
_entity.pdbx_description
1 polymer ?
#
loop_
_entity_poly.entity_id
_entity_poly.type
_entity_poly.pdbx_seq_one_letter_code
_entity_poly.pdbx_strand_id
1 'polypeptide(L)'
;MKFNSYFASIHAYLCADGYVIKNPENQKHHYYYIGFRNTNLILLNDFQKKFSKVFGITPIITKDKDRCKVQNKELTLKLIKEFKSFYSENWTLPNISKTHLKSWLRSYFDSDGWVGLVHRKDRKIGLESINLKGLEQIQVTLKLFDITSTIKRHKNRYIWSLTICGKDDIERFKKNIGFLHPKKSRKLDEALASYVNYNWDIPSGNENLIRFMSEKGKVSQSRKQVRFSSIIKQNLIDLQNKLLKLEIESRLNGPWSNPYGSIWYCLSVRLDDYKKIIGGEK
;
A
#
# COMPACT_ATOMS: atom_id res chain seq x y z
N MET A 1 31.19 3.31 6.23
CA MET A 1 31.20 2.32 5.10
C MET A 1 30.47 2.91 3.88
N LYS A 2 30.88 2.64 2.62
CA LYS A 2 30.18 3.21 1.45
C LYS A 2 28.85 2.49 1.18
N PHE A 3 27.75 3.24 1.14
CA PHE A 3 26.43 2.69 0.83
C PHE A 3 26.24 2.40 -0.66
N ASN A 4 25.70 1.21 -0.93
CA ASN A 4 25.07 0.83 -2.18
C ASN A 4 23.68 0.24 -1.88
N SER A 5 22.90 -0.11 -2.90
CA SER A 5 21.55 -0.67 -2.74
C SER A 5 21.52 -1.94 -1.88
N TYR A 6 22.55 -2.79 -1.97
CA TYR A 6 22.62 -4.03 -1.20
C TYR A 6 22.88 -3.76 0.27
N PHE A 7 23.82 -2.87 0.58
CA PHE A 7 24.11 -2.54 1.97
C PHE A 7 22.96 -1.79 2.64
N ALA A 8 22.26 -0.93 1.88
CA ALA A 8 21.02 -0.30 2.33
C ALA A 8 19.94 -1.33 2.71
N SER A 9 19.73 -2.35 1.86
CA SER A 9 18.83 -3.46 2.18
C SER A 9 19.25 -4.25 3.40
N ILE A 10 20.54 -4.59 3.54
CA ILE A 10 21.05 -5.34 4.70
C ILE A 10 20.78 -4.56 5.98
N HIS A 11 21.10 -3.26 5.99
CA HIS A 11 20.82 -2.41 7.14
C HIS A 11 19.33 -2.42 7.50
N ALA A 12 18.44 -2.26 6.52
CA ALA A 12 17.00 -2.32 6.74
C ALA A 12 16.52 -3.66 7.31
N TYR A 13 17.03 -4.79 6.79
CA TYR A 13 16.75 -6.11 7.36
C TYR A 13 17.21 -6.23 8.81
N LEU A 14 18.38 -5.69 9.13
CA LEU A 14 18.94 -5.70 10.49
C LEU A 14 18.17 -4.82 11.47
N CYS A 15 17.56 -3.73 11.02
CA CYS A 15 16.74 -2.84 11.85
C CYS A 15 15.31 -3.35 12.10
N ALA A 16 14.80 -4.21 11.22
CA ALA A 16 13.48 -4.82 11.31
C ALA A 16 13.57 -6.15 12.10
N ASP A 17 13.50 -7.30 11.41
CA ASP A 17 13.56 -8.64 12.05
C ASP A 17 15.00 -9.18 12.27
N GLY A 18 16.02 -8.37 12.04
CA GLY A 18 17.41 -8.78 12.19
C GLY A 18 18.03 -8.39 13.52
N TYR A 19 19.32 -8.72 13.66
CA TYR A 19 20.07 -8.48 14.87
C TYR A 19 21.57 -8.40 14.58
N VAL A 20 22.24 -7.50 15.32
CA VAL A 20 23.69 -7.39 15.40
C VAL A 20 24.03 -7.41 16.89
N ILE A 21 24.51 -8.54 17.39
CA ILE A 21 24.67 -8.76 18.83
C ILE A 21 26.09 -9.20 19.16
N LYS A 22 26.59 -8.69 20.28
CA LYS A 22 27.77 -9.21 20.97
C LYS A 22 27.38 -9.54 22.41
N ASN A 23 28.06 -10.51 23.02
CA ASN A 23 27.85 -10.75 24.45
C ASN A 23 28.25 -9.54 25.31
N PRO A 24 27.61 -9.40 26.48
CA PRO A 24 28.09 -8.50 27.53
C PRO A 24 29.54 -8.83 27.90
N GLU A 25 30.29 -7.82 28.32
CA GLU A 25 31.73 -7.93 28.60
C GLU A 25 32.05 -8.90 29.75
N ASN A 26 31.09 -9.14 30.64
CA ASN A 26 31.22 -10.00 31.80
C ASN A 26 31.03 -11.51 31.53
N GLN A 27 30.71 -11.94 30.30
CA GLN A 27 30.55 -13.35 29.97
C GLN A 27 31.82 -13.97 29.36
N LYS A 28 32.22 -15.17 29.84
CA LYS A 28 33.42 -15.90 29.40
C LYS A 28 33.42 -16.28 27.91
N HIS A 29 32.25 -16.61 27.35
CA HIS A 29 32.12 -16.93 25.93
C HIS A 29 31.66 -15.68 25.21
N HIS A 30 32.34 -15.27 24.12
CA HIS A 30 31.91 -14.14 23.31
C HIS A 30 31.38 -14.65 21.97
N TYR A 31 30.08 -14.42 21.72
CA TYR A 31 29.56 -14.55 20.36
C TYR A 31 29.35 -13.18 19.73
N TYR A 32 29.61 -13.11 18.42
CA TYR A 32 29.46 -11.92 17.58
C TYR A 32 28.63 -12.32 16.38
N TYR A 33 27.31 -12.17 16.51
CA TYR A 33 26.38 -12.60 15.48
C TYR A 33 25.79 -11.43 14.74
N ILE A 34 25.67 -11.62 13.44
CA ILE A 34 24.82 -10.82 12.57
C ILE A 34 23.82 -11.78 11.96
N GLY A 35 22.54 -11.47 12.08
CA GLY A 35 21.52 -12.36 11.55
C GLY A 35 20.23 -11.65 11.19
N PHE A 36 19.47 -12.31 10.35
CA PHE A 36 18.13 -11.92 9.93
C PHE A 36 17.19 -13.09 10.19
N ARG A 37 16.07 -12.84 10.89
CA ARG A 37 15.06 -13.85 11.16
C ARG A 37 13.85 -13.59 10.28
N ASN A 38 13.38 -14.58 9.53
CA ASN A 38 12.16 -14.45 8.75
C ASN A 38 11.64 -15.82 8.35
N THR A 39 10.32 -15.99 8.29
CA THR A 39 9.69 -17.24 7.83
C THR A 39 9.63 -17.34 6.31
N ASN A 40 9.95 -16.25 5.60
CA ASN A 40 9.96 -16.22 4.15
C ASN A 40 11.37 -16.50 3.59
N LEU A 41 11.53 -17.66 2.96
CA LEU A 41 12.80 -18.10 2.38
C LEU A 41 13.32 -17.18 1.26
N ILE A 42 12.45 -16.50 0.51
CA ILE A 42 12.88 -15.54 -0.52
C ILE A 42 13.60 -14.36 0.12
N LEU A 43 13.12 -13.87 1.27
CA LEU A 43 13.79 -12.79 1.99
C LEU A 43 15.09 -13.26 2.63
N LEU A 44 15.15 -14.49 3.18
CA LEU A 44 16.40 -15.06 3.71
C LEU A 44 17.47 -15.19 2.63
N ASN A 45 17.10 -15.68 1.44
CA ASN A 45 17.99 -15.80 0.28
C ASN A 45 18.43 -14.43 -0.24
N ASP A 46 17.52 -13.46 -0.30
CA ASP A 46 17.85 -12.10 -0.71
C ASP A 46 18.85 -11.44 0.27
N PHE A 47 18.62 -11.57 1.57
CA PHE A 47 19.57 -11.15 2.60
C PHE A 47 20.93 -11.85 2.42
N GLN A 48 20.96 -13.18 2.31
CA GLN A 48 22.20 -13.96 2.13
C GLN A 48 23.01 -13.48 0.92
N LYS A 49 22.34 -13.35 -0.24
CA LYS A 49 22.97 -12.91 -1.49
C LYS A 49 23.52 -11.50 -1.37
N LYS A 50 22.75 -10.56 -0.84
CA LYS A 50 23.19 -9.17 -0.66
C LYS A 50 24.36 -9.10 0.32
N PHE A 51 24.29 -9.85 1.42
CA PHE A 51 25.33 -9.92 2.43
C PHE A 51 26.65 -10.44 1.85
N SER A 52 26.59 -11.55 1.11
CA SER A 52 27.75 -12.13 0.41
C SER A 52 28.38 -11.13 -0.57
N LYS A 53 27.57 -10.39 -1.33
CA LYS A 53 28.08 -9.36 -2.26
C LYS A 53 28.72 -8.15 -1.58
N VAL A 54 28.24 -7.75 -0.40
CA VAL A 54 28.75 -6.56 0.30
C VAL A 54 29.98 -6.88 1.14
N PHE A 55 30.01 -8.05 1.77
CA PHE A 55 31.03 -8.41 2.76
C PHE A 55 31.97 -9.53 2.35
N GLY A 56 31.72 -10.19 1.20
CA GLY A 56 32.49 -11.36 0.78
C GLY A 56 32.29 -12.60 1.65
N ILE A 57 31.30 -12.58 2.56
CA ILE A 57 31.00 -13.67 3.49
C ILE A 57 29.57 -14.11 3.27
N THR A 58 29.34 -15.41 3.10
CA THR A 58 28.01 -15.96 2.89
C THR A 58 27.40 -16.40 4.22
N PRO A 59 26.34 -15.73 4.73
CA PRO A 59 25.65 -16.19 5.93
C PRO A 59 24.99 -17.56 5.72
N ILE A 60 24.83 -18.32 6.78
CA ILE A 60 24.21 -19.65 6.74
C ILE A 60 22.72 -19.51 7.02
N ILE A 61 21.89 -20.04 6.14
CA ILE A 61 20.47 -20.26 6.41
C ILE A 61 20.33 -21.52 7.27
N THR A 62 19.66 -21.41 8.42
CA THR A 62 19.48 -22.52 9.36
C THR A 62 18.62 -23.64 8.77
N LYS A 63 18.74 -24.86 9.33
CA LYS A 63 17.94 -26.03 8.91
C LYS A 63 16.43 -25.76 8.99
N ASP A 64 16.01 -25.03 10.02
CA ASP A 64 14.61 -24.62 10.26
C ASP A 64 14.11 -23.55 9.28
N LYS A 65 15.00 -23.01 8.43
CA LYS A 65 14.72 -21.98 7.41
C LYS A 65 14.01 -20.74 7.98
N ASP A 66 14.32 -20.40 9.23
CA ASP A 66 13.78 -19.23 9.92
C ASP A 66 14.84 -18.14 10.15
N ARG A 67 16.12 -18.45 9.94
CA ARG A 67 17.25 -17.55 10.21
C ARG A 67 18.31 -17.64 9.14
N CYS A 68 18.93 -16.51 8.84
CA CYS A 68 20.12 -16.39 8.02
C CYS A 68 21.18 -15.63 8.83
N LYS A 69 22.29 -16.28 9.22
CA LYS A 69 23.24 -15.72 10.21
C LYS A 69 24.70 -15.99 9.87
N VAL A 70 25.57 -15.12 10.37
CA VAL A 70 27.03 -15.25 10.31
C VAL A 70 27.62 -14.89 11.67
N GLN A 71 28.71 -15.57 12.04
CA GLN A 71 29.53 -15.19 13.19
C GLN A 71 30.80 -14.51 12.69
N ASN A 72 30.98 -13.22 12.97
CA ASN A 72 32.18 -12.48 12.57
C ASN A 72 32.41 -11.28 13.50
N LYS A 73 33.43 -11.37 14.37
CA LYS A 73 33.74 -10.36 15.39
C LYS A 73 34.04 -8.99 14.80
N GLU A 74 34.94 -8.93 13.83
CA GLU A 74 35.39 -7.66 13.24
C GLU A 74 34.21 -6.93 12.58
N LEU A 75 33.42 -7.65 11.79
CA LEU A 75 32.28 -7.07 11.11
C LEU A 75 31.18 -6.63 12.08
N THR A 76 30.87 -7.43 13.10
CA THR A 76 29.89 -7.04 14.14
C THR A 76 30.31 -5.73 14.81
N LEU A 77 31.57 -5.61 15.24
CA LEU A 77 32.09 -4.40 15.88
C LEU A 77 32.07 -3.19 14.92
N LYS A 78 32.41 -3.41 13.65
CA LYS A 78 32.36 -2.38 12.61
C LYS A 78 30.94 -1.85 12.38
N LEU A 79 29.95 -2.73 12.30
CA LEU A 79 28.54 -2.34 12.15
C LEU A 79 28.01 -1.58 13.36
N ILE A 80 28.32 -2.04 14.58
CA ILE A 80 27.92 -1.34 15.82
C ILE A 80 28.55 0.05 15.87
N LYS A 81 29.85 0.18 15.54
CA LYS A 81 30.54 1.48 15.52
C LYS A 81 29.91 2.45 14.51
N GLU A 82 29.55 1.97 13.32
CA GLU A 82 28.99 2.80 12.25
C GLU A 82 27.56 3.26 12.55
N PHE A 83 26.67 2.35 12.97
CA PHE A 83 25.23 2.63 13.09
C PHE A 83 24.73 2.87 14.50
N LYS A 84 25.60 2.67 15.50
CA LYS A 84 25.33 2.77 16.94
C LYS A 84 24.35 1.69 17.46
N SER A 85 23.19 1.52 16.85
CA SER A 85 22.16 0.59 17.31
C SER A 85 21.33 0.00 16.17
N PHE A 86 20.97 -1.28 16.34
CA PHE A 86 19.99 -2.00 15.53
C PHE A 86 18.76 -2.41 16.34
N TYR A 87 18.68 -2.03 17.62
CA TYR A 87 17.54 -2.36 18.47
C TYR A 87 16.28 -1.63 18.03
N SER A 88 15.13 -2.27 18.23
CA SER A 88 13.83 -1.87 17.69
C SER A 88 13.39 -0.44 18.06
N GLU A 89 13.89 0.12 19.16
CA GLU A 89 13.60 1.49 19.62
C GLU A 89 14.61 2.56 19.15
N ASN A 90 15.82 2.15 18.75
CA ASN A 90 16.98 3.06 18.68
C ASN A 90 17.68 3.10 17.31
N TRP A 91 17.30 2.24 16.37
CA TRP A 91 17.88 2.28 15.03
C TRP A 91 17.59 3.63 14.34
N THR A 92 18.46 4.03 13.41
CA THR A 92 18.27 5.24 12.62
C THR A 92 18.42 4.94 11.13
N LEU A 93 17.64 5.61 10.31
CA LEU A 93 17.76 5.53 8.86
C LEU A 93 19.03 6.28 8.42
N PRO A 94 19.95 5.63 7.68
CA PRO A 94 21.20 6.27 7.26
C PRO A 94 20.95 7.33 6.18
N ASN A 95 21.74 8.41 6.19
CA ASN A 95 21.69 9.43 5.15
C ASN A 95 22.29 8.91 3.84
N ILE A 96 21.43 8.48 2.91
CA ILE A 96 21.82 7.83 1.65
C ILE A 96 20.99 8.38 0.48
N SER A 97 21.47 8.19 -0.74
CA SER A 97 20.78 8.68 -1.94
C SER A 97 19.41 8.03 -2.15
N LYS A 98 18.51 8.73 -2.86
CA LYS A 98 17.16 8.27 -3.20
C LYS A 98 17.12 6.85 -3.80
N THR A 99 18.08 6.52 -4.66
CA THR A 99 18.21 5.18 -5.25
C THR A 99 18.44 4.08 -4.21
N HIS A 100 19.25 4.37 -3.18
CA HIS A 100 19.51 3.42 -2.10
C HIS A 100 18.37 3.38 -1.08
N LEU A 101 17.71 4.52 -0.82
CA LEU A 101 16.52 4.60 0.03
C LEU A 101 15.40 3.70 -0.47
N LYS A 102 15.19 3.60 -1.79
CA LYS A 102 14.23 2.65 -2.38
C LYS A 102 14.49 1.21 -1.91
N SER A 103 15.76 0.78 -1.92
CA SER A 103 16.15 -0.58 -1.52
C SER A 103 16.02 -0.79 -0.01
N TRP A 104 16.36 0.24 0.77
CA TRP A 104 16.17 0.26 2.22
C TRP A 104 14.68 0.10 2.56
N LEU A 105 13.82 0.98 2.02
CA LEU A 105 12.38 0.96 2.27
C LEU A 105 11.75 -0.38 1.89
N ARG A 106 12.03 -0.90 0.70
CA ARG A 106 11.51 -2.21 0.28
C ARG A 106 11.83 -3.29 1.31
N SER A 107 13.08 -3.36 1.75
CA SER A 107 13.55 -4.41 2.67
C SER A 107 12.92 -4.25 4.07
N TYR A 108 12.76 -3.01 4.55
CA TYR A 108 12.10 -2.74 5.83
C TYR A 108 10.60 -3.11 5.79
N PHE A 109 9.90 -2.70 4.72
CA PHE A 109 8.49 -3.06 4.51
C PHE A 109 8.28 -4.57 4.26
N ASP A 110 9.23 -5.25 3.62
CA ASP A 110 9.19 -6.70 3.44
C ASP A 110 9.28 -7.46 4.76
N SER A 111 9.95 -6.90 5.77
CA SER A 111 10.02 -7.45 7.13
C SER A 111 8.79 -7.02 7.96
N ASP A 112 8.74 -5.76 8.39
CA ASP A 112 7.76 -5.25 9.37
C ASP A 112 6.44 -4.80 8.74
N GLY A 113 6.43 -4.58 7.43
CA GLY A 113 5.29 -4.01 6.73
C GLY A 113 4.13 -4.97 6.56
N TRP A 114 2.92 -4.44 6.43
CA TRP A 114 1.74 -5.22 6.14
C TRP A 114 0.85 -4.51 5.12
N VAL A 115 0.04 -5.29 4.42
CA VAL A 115 -1.00 -4.78 3.52
C VAL A 115 -2.35 -5.12 4.12
N GLY A 116 -3.14 -4.08 4.42
CA GLY A 116 -4.51 -4.18 4.91
C GLY A 116 -5.48 -4.07 3.75
N LEU A 117 -6.38 -5.05 3.63
CA LEU A 117 -7.45 -5.06 2.66
C LEU A 117 -8.74 -5.47 3.37
N VAL A 118 -9.69 -4.55 3.44
CA VAL A 118 -11.08 -4.81 3.78
C VAL A 118 -11.90 -4.39 2.57
N HIS A 119 -12.44 -5.38 1.84
CA HIS A 119 -13.14 -5.15 0.59
C HIS A 119 -14.17 -4.02 0.71
N ARG A 120 -14.08 -3.05 -0.20
CA ARG A 120 -14.97 -1.87 -0.28
C ARG A 120 -14.94 -0.93 0.94
N LYS A 121 -14.09 -1.17 1.95
CA LYS A 121 -13.98 -0.33 3.16
C LYS A 121 -12.61 0.32 3.30
N ASP A 122 -11.54 -0.47 3.36
CA ASP A 122 -10.20 0.02 3.73
C ASP A 122 -9.11 -0.67 2.90
N ARG A 123 -8.16 0.13 2.41
CA ARG A 123 -6.95 -0.33 1.72
C ARG A 123 -5.81 0.53 2.21
N LYS A 124 -4.80 -0.12 2.78
CA LYS A 124 -3.63 0.60 3.30
C LYS A 124 -2.43 -0.31 3.36
N ILE A 125 -1.26 0.29 3.23
CA ILE A 125 0.02 -0.32 3.58
C ILE A 125 0.43 0.26 4.92
N GLY A 126 0.94 -0.55 5.83
CA GLY A 126 1.34 -0.04 7.14
C GLY A 126 2.58 -0.67 7.71
N LEU A 127 3.12 0.02 8.72
CA LEU A 127 4.19 -0.41 9.61
C LEU A 127 3.73 -0.14 11.04
N GLU A 128 4.21 -0.95 11.98
CA GLU A 128 4.07 -0.70 13.41
C GLU A 128 5.45 -0.77 14.05
N SER A 129 5.80 0.22 14.89
CA SER A 129 7.09 0.25 15.58
C SER A 129 7.01 1.04 16.88
N ILE A 130 7.86 0.70 17.84
CA ILE A 130 8.09 1.51 19.05
C ILE A 130 9.02 2.70 18.77
N ASN A 131 9.81 2.66 17.69
CA ASN A 131 10.73 3.72 17.28
C ASN A 131 10.00 4.79 16.46
N LEU A 132 9.39 5.76 17.14
CA LEU A 132 8.72 6.90 16.50
C LEU A 132 9.66 7.67 15.57
N LYS A 133 10.89 7.95 16.01
CA LYS A 133 11.89 8.69 15.22
C LYS A 133 12.21 7.96 13.91
N GLY A 134 12.35 6.65 13.96
CA GLY A 134 12.53 5.79 12.79
C GLY A 134 11.34 5.88 11.82
N LEU A 135 10.10 5.86 12.33
CA LEU A 135 8.90 6.03 11.50
C LEU A 135 8.82 7.44 10.88
N GLU A 136 9.20 8.49 11.60
CA GLU A 136 9.27 9.85 11.08
C GLU A 136 10.29 9.97 9.94
N GLN A 137 11.47 9.34 10.09
CA GLN A 137 12.46 9.25 9.02
C GLN A 137 11.93 8.49 7.80
N ILE A 138 11.20 7.38 8.00
CA ILE A 138 10.52 6.66 6.92
C ILE A 138 9.47 7.56 6.25
N GLN A 139 8.66 8.30 7.00
CA GLN A 139 7.65 9.21 6.45
C GLN A 139 8.29 10.31 5.58
N VAL A 140 9.36 10.95 6.05
CA VAL A 140 10.11 11.94 5.24
C VAL A 140 10.67 11.28 3.99
N THR A 141 11.20 10.06 4.10
CA THR A 141 11.74 9.32 2.95
C THR A 141 10.65 8.97 1.94
N LEU A 142 9.46 8.58 2.38
CA LEU A 142 8.31 8.28 1.51
C LEU A 142 7.88 9.49 0.70
N LYS A 143 7.94 10.70 1.27
CA LYS A 143 7.65 11.96 0.54
C LYS A 143 8.60 12.17 -0.63
N LEU A 144 9.85 11.71 -0.56
CA LEU A 144 10.77 11.77 -1.71
C LEU A 144 10.30 10.95 -2.91
N PHE A 145 9.39 9.99 -2.70
CA PHE A 145 8.74 9.19 -3.74
C PHE A 145 7.30 9.63 -4.03
N ASP A 146 6.95 10.85 -3.59
CA ASP A 146 5.61 11.43 -3.69
C ASP A 146 4.54 10.60 -2.97
N ILE A 147 4.93 9.83 -1.95
CA ILE A 147 4.02 8.98 -1.18
C ILE A 147 3.69 9.68 0.14
N THR A 148 2.41 9.99 0.34
CA THR A 148 1.91 10.52 1.60
C THR A 148 1.63 9.39 2.59
N SER A 149 1.95 9.62 3.85
CA SER A 149 1.64 8.68 4.94
C SER A 149 1.26 9.41 6.21
N THR A 150 0.58 8.72 7.11
CA THR A 150 0.16 9.25 8.42
C THR A 150 0.75 8.40 9.53
N ILE A 151 1.25 9.03 10.59
CA ILE A 151 1.70 8.36 11.80
C ILE A 151 0.68 8.59 12.92
N LYS A 152 0.28 7.52 13.63
CA LYS A 152 -0.65 7.58 14.77
C LYS A 152 -0.19 6.65 15.89
N ARG A 153 -0.35 7.09 17.14
CA ARG A 153 -0.14 6.23 18.31
C ARG A 153 -1.32 5.28 18.50
N HIS A 154 -1.06 4.03 18.87
CA HIS A 154 -2.11 3.14 19.35
C HIS A 154 -2.60 3.61 20.73
N LYS A 155 -3.92 3.61 20.95
CA LYS A 155 -4.51 4.09 22.22
C LYS A 155 -4.04 3.29 23.44
N ASN A 156 -3.85 1.98 23.28
CA ASN A 156 -3.65 1.05 24.40
C ASN A 156 -2.23 0.46 24.47
N ARG A 157 -1.30 0.90 23.61
CA ARG A 157 0.06 0.33 23.52
C ARG A 157 1.07 1.42 23.21
N TYR A 158 2.29 1.30 23.72
CA TYR A 158 3.41 2.18 23.35
C TYR A 158 3.99 1.77 21.99
N ILE A 159 3.13 1.80 20.97
CA ILE A 159 3.45 1.47 19.57
C ILE A 159 2.84 2.55 18.69
N TRP A 160 3.56 2.91 17.64
CA TRP A 160 3.16 3.86 16.63
C TRP A 160 2.93 3.13 15.31
N SER A 161 1.89 3.53 14.57
CA SER A 161 1.59 3.01 13.24
C SER A 161 1.81 4.08 12.19
N LEU A 162 2.56 3.75 11.15
CA LEU A 162 2.66 4.51 9.92
C LEU A 162 1.77 3.85 8.88
N THR A 163 0.85 4.59 8.26
CA THR A 163 -0.05 4.07 7.22
C THR A 163 -0.01 4.91 5.94
N ILE A 164 0.05 4.23 4.80
CA ILE A 164 -0.11 4.78 3.46
C ILE A 164 -1.51 4.38 2.98
N CYS A 165 -2.35 5.37 2.66
CA CYS A 165 -3.73 5.19 2.25
C CYS A 165 -3.99 5.94 0.94
N GLY A 166 -5.06 5.60 0.24
CA GLY A 166 -5.41 6.25 -1.04
C GLY A 166 -4.81 5.50 -2.23
N LYS A 167 -5.56 5.48 -3.34
CA LYS A 167 -5.21 4.68 -4.52
C LYS A 167 -3.86 5.11 -5.08
N ASP A 168 -3.69 6.41 -5.31
CA ASP A 168 -2.51 6.95 -5.98
C ASP A 168 -1.22 6.72 -5.17
N ASP A 169 -1.28 6.88 -3.85
CA ASP A 169 -0.12 6.62 -2.97
C ASP A 169 0.25 5.13 -2.93
N ILE A 170 -0.76 4.24 -2.94
CA ILE A 170 -0.53 2.78 -2.99
C ILE A 170 0.04 2.37 -4.36
N GLU A 171 -0.43 2.99 -5.46
CA GLU A 171 0.13 2.77 -6.81
C GLU A 171 1.58 3.28 -6.90
N ARG A 172 1.86 4.47 -6.36
CA ARG A 172 3.23 5.01 -6.25
C ARG A 172 4.12 4.12 -5.40
N PHE A 173 3.61 3.58 -4.28
CA PHE A 173 4.35 2.61 -3.48
C PHE A 173 4.68 1.37 -4.30
N LYS A 174 3.70 0.76 -4.98
CA LYS A 174 3.92 -0.43 -5.82
C LYS A 174 4.99 -0.18 -6.89
N LYS A 175 4.90 0.94 -7.59
CA LYS A 175 5.79 1.32 -8.69
C LYS A 175 7.21 1.61 -8.20
N ASN A 176 7.33 2.44 -7.16
CA ASN A 176 8.62 2.97 -6.72
C ASN A 176 9.33 2.04 -5.73
N ILE A 177 8.61 1.44 -4.79
CA ILE A 177 9.16 0.65 -3.69
C ILE A 177 8.78 -0.82 -3.86
N GLY A 178 7.50 -1.16 -3.81
CA GLY A 178 6.97 -2.53 -3.95
C GLY A 178 7.42 -3.48 -2.83
N PHE A 179 7.01 -4.74 -2.95
CA PHE A 179 7.41 -5.82 -2.04
C PHE A 179 8.20 -6.88 -2.82
N LEU A 180 9.21 -7.48 -2.18
CA LEU A 180 9.79 -8.74 -2.61
C LEU A 180 9.03 -9.94 -2.01
N HIS A 181 8.40 -9.77 -0.84
CA HIS A 181 7.65 -10.82 -0.18
C HIS A 181 6.40 -11.20 -1.01
N PRO A 182 6.28 -12.44 -1.53
CA PRO A 182 5.23 -12.78 -2.50
C PRO A 182 3.81 -12.57 -1.98
N LYS A 183 3.52 -12.99 -0.74
CA LYS A 183 2.18 -12.79 -0.15
C LYS A 183 1.82 -11.30 -0.01
N LYS A 184 2.78 -10.44 0.35
CA LYS A 184 2.56 -8.98 0.50
C LYS A 184 2.38 -8.33 -0.88
N SER A 185 3.20 -8.72 -1.86
CA SER A 185 3.05 -8.26 -3.24
C SER A 185 1.69 -8.65 -3.82
N ARG A 186 1.27 -9.91 -3.69
CA ARG A 186 -0.06 -10.35 -4.16
C ARG A 186 -1.18 -9.57 -3.48
N LYS A 187 -1.10 -9.39 -2.16
CA LYS A 187 -2.10 -8.63 -1.39
C LYS A 187 -2.15 -7.15 -1.78
N LEU A 188 -1.01 -6.56 -2.17
CA LEU A 188 -0.95 -5.21 -2.72
C LEU A 188 -1.68 -5.12 -4.06
N ASP A 189 -1.53 -6.12 -4.92
CA ASP A 189 -2.24 -6.20 -6.20
C ASP A 189 -3.75 -6.36 -5.99
N GLU A 190 -4.16 -7.25 -5.09
CA GLU A 190 -5.56 -7.42 -4.68
C GLU A 190 -6.15 -6.11 -4.12
N ALA A 191 -5.39 -5.37 -3.32
CA ALA A 191 -5.83 -4.09 -2.78
C ALA A 191 -6.09 -3.06 -3.87
N LEU A 192 -5.18 -2.94 -4.84
CA LEU A 192 -5.33 -2.03 -5.99
C LEU A 192 -6.50 -2.43 -6.90
N ALA A 193 -6.63 -3.73 -7.22
CA ALA A 193 -7.73 -4.24 -8.03
C ALA A 193 -9.09 -4.07 -7.36
N SER A 194 -9.14 -3.99 -6.02
CA SER A 194 -10.39 -3.83 -5.29
C SER A 194 -10.99 -2.42 -5.39
N TYR A 195 -10.25 -1.41 -5.88
CA TYR A 195 -10.80 -0.05 -6.02
C TYR A 195 -11.94 -0.04 -7.04
N VAL A 196 -13.06 0.56 -6.66
CA VAL A 196 -14.22 0.69 -7.54
C VAL A 196 -13.89 1.73 -8.60
N ASN A 197 -14.03 1.36 -9.88
CA ASN A 197 -14.06 2.35 -10.94
C ASN A 197 -15.42 3.04 -10.93
N TYR A 198 -15.43 4.32 -10.57
CA TYR A 198 -16.64 5.13 -10.54
C TYR A 198 -16.97 5.77 -11.89
N ASN A 199 -16.05 5.77 -12.86
CA ASN A 199 -16.34 6.24 -14.21
C ASN A 199 -17.34 5.31 -14.89
N TRP A 200 -18.30 5.89 -15.58
CA TRP A 200 -19.28 5.15 -16.36
C TRP A 200 -18.84 5.14 -17.81
N ASP A 201 -18.74 3.94 -18.38
CA ASP A 201 -18.63 3.77 -19.82
C ASP A 201 -20.04 3.71 -20.40
N ILE A 202 -20.51 4.83 -20.94
CA ILE A 202 -21.88 4.95 -21.46
C ILE A 202 -21.90 4.46 -22.89
N PRO A 203 -22.59 3.33 -23.17
CA PRO A 203 -22.52 2.70 -24.47
C PRO A 203 -23.22 3.53 -25.56
N SER A 204 -22.69 3.43 -26.76
CA SER A 204 -23.23 4.11 -27.95
C SER A 204 -24.43 3.38 -28.57
N GLY A 205 -24.51 2.06 -28.46
CA GLY A 205 -25.61 1.25 -29.00
C GLY A 205 -26.84 1.19 -28.08
N ASN A 206 -28.04 1.16 -28.65
CA ASN A 206 -29.31 1.22 -27.90
C ASN A 206 -29.51 0.00 -26.97
N GLU A 207 -29.24 -1.21 -27.43
CA GLU A 207 -29.35 -2.43 -26.60
C GLU A 207 -28.43 -2.39 -25.38
N ASN A 208 -27.17 -2.01 -25.61
CA ASN A 208 -26.19 -1.87 -24.55
C ASN A 208 -26.57 -0.74 -23.59
N LEU A 209 -27.19 0.33 -24.08
CA LEU A 209 -27.71 1.43 -23.26
C LEU A 209 -28.85 0.96 -22.36
N ILE A 210 -29.81 0.18 -22.88
CA ILE A 210 -30.89 -0.41 -22.08
C ILE A 210 -30.33 -1.25 -20.93
N ARG A 211 -29.35 -2.11 -21.24
CA ARG A 211 -28.67 -2.93 -20.23
C ARG A 211 -27.98 -2.07 -19.19
N PHE A 212 -27.17 -1.10 -19.62
CA PHE A 212 -26.50 -0.14 -18.74
C PHE A 212 -27.51 0.58 -17.83
N MET A 213 -28.61 1.06 -18.41
CA MET A 213 -29.64 1.78 -17.69
C MET A 213 -30.35 0.89 -16.66
N SER A 214 -30.57 -0.38 -16.99
CA SER A 214 -31.14 -1.36 -16.05
C SER A 214 -30.18 -1.70 -14.90
N GLU A 215 -28.88 -1.78 -15.18
CA GLU A 215 -27.85 -2.07 -14.18
C GLU A 215 -27.59 -0.89 -13.22
N LYS A 216 -27.69 0.35 -13.70
CA LYS A 216 -27.37 1.57 -12.92
C LYS A 216 -28.60 2.28 -12.36
N GLY A 217 -29.75 2.11 -13.00
CA GLY A 217 -31.00 2.81 -12.68
C GLY A 217 -31.70 2.21 -11.46
N LYS A 218 -32.21 3.08 -10.60
CA LYS A 218 -33.11 2.70 -9.50
C LYS A 218 -34.50 3.24 -9.76
N VAL A 219 -35.45 2.33 -9.96
CA VAL A 219 -36.85 2.68 -10.17
C VAL A 219 -37.47 3.16 -8.85
N SER A 220 -38.14 4.30 -8.89
CA SER A 220 -38.91 4.84 -7.77
C SER A 220 -40.37 4.97 -8.19
N GLN A 221 -41.18 3.97 -7.80
CA GLN A 221 -42.60 3.92 -8.17
C GLN A 221 -43.38 5.12 -7.62
N SER A 222 -43.16 5.48 -6.35
CA SER A 222 -43.82 6.63 -5.72
C SER A 222 -43.54 7.97 -6.40
N ARG A 223 -42.37 8.11 -7.02
CA ARG A 223 -41.97 9.34 -7.72
C ARG A 223 -42.12 9.25 -9.23
N LYS A 224 -42.64 8.11 -9.75
CA LYS A 224 -42.77 7.81 -11.18
C LYS A 224 -41.51 8.15 -12.00
N GLN A 225 -40.34 7.78 -11.49
CA GLN A 225 -39.05 8.08 -12.14
C GLN A 225 -38.02 6.97 -11.94
N VAL A 226 -37.02 6.92 -12.82
CA VAL A 226 -35.78 6.15 -12.66
C VAL A 226 -34.64 7.09 -12.31
N ARG A 227 -33.85 6.72 -11.29
CA ARG A 227 -32.77 7.54 -10.75
C ARG A 227 -31.42 6.89 -10.98
N PHE A 228 -30.48 7.67 -11.48
CA PHE A 228 -29.08 7.29 -11.70
C PHE A 228 -28.21 8.13 -10.79
N SER A 229 -27.49 7.50 -9.84
CA SER A 229 -26.67 8.23 -8.86
C SER A 229 -25.19 8.02 -9.11
N SER A 230 -24.42 9.10 -9.15
CA SER A 230 -22.97 9.05 -9.34
C SER A 230 -22.26 10.08 -8.48
N ILE A 231 -21.05 9.76 -8.02
CA ILE A 231 -20.16 10.73 -7.37
C ILE A 231 -19.41 11.59 -8.40
N ILE A 232 -19.42 11.18 -9.67
CA ILE A 232 -18.80 11.92 -10.78
C ILE A 232 -19.92 12.57 -11.59
N LYS A 233 -19.97 13.91 -11.60
CA LYS A 233 -21.01 14.67 -12.33
C LYS A 233 -20.99 14.37 -13.83
N GLN A 234 -19.80 14.23 -14.43
CA GLN A 234 -19.62 14.00 -15.86
C GLN A 234 -20.34 12.74 -16.35
N ASN A 235 -20.28 11.64 -15.59
CA ASN A 235 -21.04 10.41 -15.90
C ASN A 235 -22.54 10.68 -16.14
N LEU A 236 -23.14 11.60 -15.38
CA LEU A 236 -24.56 11.90 -15.51
C LEU A 236 -24.84 12.87 -16.66
N ILE A 237 -23.91 13.78 -16.94
CA ILE A 237 -23.97 14.68 -18.11
C ILE A 237 -23.88 13.86 -19.39
N ASP A 238 -22.95 12.92 -19.47
CA ASP A 238 -22.77 12.05 -20.63
C ASP A 238 -24.02 11.19 -20.86
N LEU A 239 -24.62 10.66 -19.79
CA LEU A 239 -25.86 9.88 -19.88
C LEU A 239 -27.03 10.78 -20.31
N GLN A 240 -27.16 11.98 -19.74
CA GLN A 240 -28.18 12.97 -20.13
C GLN A 240 -28.08 13.33 -21.61
N ASN A 241 -26.87 13.61 -22.11
CA ASN A 241 -26.63 13.90 -23.52
C ASN A 241 -27.03 12.72 -24.42
N LYS A 242 -26.77 11.49 -23.97
CA LYS A 242 -27.17 10.29 -24.70
C LYS A 242 -28.68 10.11 -24.74
N LEU A 243 -29.37 10.37 -23.63
CA LEU A 243 -30.84 10.31 -23.53
C LEU A 243 -31.50 11.42 -24.35
N LEU A 244 -30.93 12.62 -24.37
CA LEU A 244 -31.46 13.73 -25.17
C LEU A 244 -31.45 13.41 -26.67
N LYS A 245 -30.43 12.70 -27.16
CA LYS A 245 -30.38 12.19 -28.55
C LYS A 245 -31.46 11.15 -28.87
N LEU A 246 -32.08 10.57 -27.85
CA LEU A 246 -33.21 9.66 -27.96
C LEU A 246 -34.55 10.37 -27.67
N GLU A 247 -34.54 11.70 -27.60
CA GLU A 247 -35.70 12.54 -27.29
C GLU A 247 -36.26 12.30 -25.88
N ILE A 248 -35.38 11.92 -24.94
CA ILE A 248 -35.76 11.61 -23.57
C ILE A 248 -35.25 12.69 -22.64
N GLU A 249 -36.21 13.42 -22.08
CA GLU A 249 -35.93 14.42 -21.09
C GLU A 249 -35.45 13.79 -19.79
N SER A 250 -34.43 14.41 -19.20
CA SER A 250 -33.89 14.00 -17.92
C SER A 250 -33.40 15.20 -17.13
N ARG A 251 -33.53 15.12 -15.81
CA ARG A 251 -33.19 16.21 -14.89
C ARG A 251 -31.99 15.84 -14.03
N LEU A 252 -30.90 16.59 -14.18
CA LEU A 252 -29.73 16.49 -13.32
C LEU A 252 -29.98 17.26 -12.02
N ASN A 253 -29.71 16.62 -10.88
CA ASN A 253 -29.92 17.15 -9.55
C ASN A 253 -28.66 16.97 -8.68
N GLY A 254 -28.56 17.76 -7.62
CA GLY A 254 -27.39 17.83 -6.73
C GLY A 254 -26.54 19.08 -6.99
N PRO A 255 -25.36 19.21 -6.36
CA PRO A 255 -24.73 18.22 -5.47
C PRO A 255 -25.49 18.02 -4.16
N TRP A 256 -25.50 16.80 -3.65
CA TRP A 256 -25.86 16.51 -2.25
C TRP A 256 -24.65 15.93 -1.52
N SER A 257 -24.55 16.22 -0.24
CA SER A 257 -23.55 15.62 0.64
C SER A 257 -24.20 14.57 1.54
N ASN A 258 -23.48 13.50 1.84
CA ASN A 258 -23.82 12.60 2.93
C ASN A 258 -23.15 13.08 4.25
N PRO A 259 -23.50 12.51 5.42
CA PRO A 259 -22.87 12.86 6.69
C PRO A 259 -21.35 12.64 6.74
N TYR A 260 -20.80 11.85 5.80
CA TYR A 260 -19.37 11.58 5.67
C TYR A 260 -18.66 12.57 4.73
N GLY A 261 -19.34 13.63 4.28
CA GLY A 261 -18.81 14.66 3.39
C GLY A 261 -18.67 14.24 1.92
N SER A 262 -19.11 13.04 1.55
CA SER A 262 -19.07 12.61 0.14
C SER A 262 -20.16 13.32 -0.64
N ILE A 263 -19.77 13.93 -1.77
CA ILE A 263 -20.68 14.59 -2.70
C ILE A 263 -21.18 13.59 -3.74
N TRP A 264 -22.46 13.67 -4.07
CA TRP A 264 -23.06 12.87 -5.15
C TRP A 264 -24.14 13.67 -5.90
N TYR A 265 -24.43 13.19 -7.11
CA TYR A 265 -25.35 13.77 -8.06
C TYR A 265 -26.37 12.71 -8.49
N CYS A 266 -27.51 13.13 -9.04
CA CYS A 266 -28.51 12.20 -9.57
C CYS A 266 -29.13 12.73 -10.84
N LEU A 267 -29.20 11.88 -11.86
CA LEU A 267 -30.04 12.09 -13.02
C LEU A 267 -31.38 11.39 -12.79
N SER A 268 -32.48 12.11 -13.02
CA SER A 268 -33.84 11.57 -12.95
C SER A 268 -34.43 11.50 -14.36
N VAL A 269 -35.00 10.36 -14.72
CA VAL A 269 -35.73 10.13 -15.98
C VAL A 269 -37.17 9.75 -15.62
N ARG A 270 -38.18 10.26 -16.33
CA ARG A 270 -39.58 9.86 -16.09
C ARG A 270 -39.73 8.36 -16.36
N LEU A 271 -40.56 7.69 -15.55
CA LEU A 271 -40.74 6.24 -15.66
C LEU A 271 -41.35 5.83 -17.00
N ASP A 272 -42.25 6.64 -17.54
CA ASP A 272 -42.90 6.35 -18.83
C ASP A 272 -41.91 6.46 -19.99
N ASP A 273 -41.05 7.49 -20.00
CA ASP A 273 -40.01 7.62 -21.01
C ASP A 273 -38.96 6.51 -20.89
N TYR A 274 -38.61 6.11 -19.67
CA TYR A 274 -37.74 4.95 -19.45
C TYR A 274 -38.34 3.66 -20.00
N LYS A 275 -39.66 3.44 -19.81
CA LYS A 275 -40.36 2.27 -20.35
C LYS A 275 -40.34 2.24 -21.88
N LYS A 276 -40.44 3.39 -22.56
CA LYS A 276 -40.30 3.46 -24.03
C LYS A 276 -38.94 2.92 -24.49
N ILE A 277 -37.86 3.25 -23.78
CA ILE A 277 -36.52 2.74 -24.10
C ILE A 277 -36.45 1.21 -23.92
N ILE A 278 -36.95 0.70 -22.80
CA ILE A 278 -36.79 -0.73 -22.45
C ILE A 278 -37.78 -1.61 -23.22
N GLY A 279 -38.97 -1.12 -23.51
CA GLY A 279 -40.03 -1.85 -24.19
C GLY A 279 -39.83 -2.01 -25.69
N GLY A 280 -38.84 -1.32 -26.28
CA GLY A 280 -38.57 -1.39 -27.73
C GLY A 280 -39.63 -0.72 -28.61
N GLU A 281 -40.56 0.03 -28.01
CA GLU A 281 -41.56 0.81 -28.74
C GLU A 281 -40.89 2.08 -29.29
N LYS A 282 -40.42 1.98 -30.54
CA LYS A 282 -40.30 3.13 -31.44
C LYS A 282 -41.42 3.07 -32.46
#